data_AF-A0A8E2DPP2-F1
#
_entry.id   AF-A0A8E2DPP2-F1
#
_cell.length_a   1.000
_cell.length_b   1.000
_cell.length_c   1.000
_cell.angle_alpha   90.00
_cell.angle_beta   90.00
_cell.angle_gamma   90.00
#
_symmetry.space_group_name_H-M   'P 1'
#
loop_
_entity.id
_entity.type
_entity.pdbx_description
1 polymer ?
#
loop_
_entity_poly.entity_id
_entity_poly.type
_entity_poly.pdbx_seq_one_letter_code
_entity_poly.pdbx_strand_id
1 'polypeptide(L)'
;MLSAIAVELTVQIILFLDVRDILSCRMICHLLREIVDNDRALQYRIDLAAARLNDSPPNSITLAGRRERLKAYLDAWRELRPTTWTTWDTNDTCATGFGNISAEVISGHGRSMLMRQFASLRGIPEKQWLLEDLGLRVQNVAIHPSQDLLVILEDTYCEEPIGGLIRIHFRCLRGGSVHPHASAAFFERRYNHSHLHRFEVCGDLLAIQTTSRQGTAEIFIWNWKSGKLHHWFHEDDDQS
;
A
#
# COMPACT_ATOMS: atom_id res chain seq x y z
N MET A 1 9.64 -39.60 21.40
CA MET A 1 10.80 -38.81 20.90
C MET A 1 10.77 -37.38 21.43
N LEU A 2 9.68 -36.60 21.25
CA LEU A 2 9.59 -35.22 21.79
C LEU A 2 9.54 -35.14 23.33
N SER A 3 9.08 -36.18 24.02
CA SER A 3 9.02 -36.23 25.49
C SER A 3 10.38 -36.30 26.20
N ALA A 4 11.47 -36.50 25.46
CA ALA A 4 12.83 -36.63 25.99
C ALA A 4 13.67 -35.34 25.82
N ILE A 5 13.11 -34.30 25.21
CA ILE A 5 13.79 -33.05 24.88
C ILE A 5 13.24 -31.95 25.79
N ALA A 6 14.06 -30.95 26.13
CA ALA A 6 13.64 -29.80 26.91
C ALA A 6 12.45 -29.07 26.25
N VAL A 7 11.56 -28.51 27.09
CA VAL A 7 10.33 -27.87 26.62
C VAL A 7 10.63 -26.67 25.71
N GLU A 8 11.70 -25.93 25.99
CA GLU A 8 12.14 -24.77 25.23
C GLU A 8 12.55 -25.17 23.80
N LEU A 9 13.22 -26.30 23.63
CA LEU A 9 13.60 -26.81 22.31
C LEU A 9 12.37 -27.31 21.54
N THR A 10 11.40 -27.90 22.24
CA THR A 10 10.13 -28.30 21.65
C THR A 10 9.35 -27.09 21.14
N VAL A 11 9.29 -26.00 21.93
CA VAL A 11 8.69 -24.73 21.50
C VAL A 11 9.39 -24.18 20.25
N GLN A 12 10.72 -24.15 20.22
CA GLN A 12 11.47 -23.70 19.05
C GLN A 12 11.15 -24.53 17.79
N ILE A 13 11.09 -25.86 17.92
CA ILE A 13 10.72 -26.75 16.81
C ILE A 13 9.32 -26.42 16.29
N ILE A 14 8.34 -26.28 17.19
CA ILE A 14 6.96 -25.94 16.83
C ILE A 14 6.88 -24.54 16.19
N LEU A 15 7.71 -23.59 16.63
CA LEU A 15 7.80 -22.24 16.04
C LEU A 15 8.33 -22.22 14.60
N PHE A 16 8.91 -23.30 14.07
CA PHE A 16 9.25 -23.40 12.65
C PHE A 16 8.09 -23.89 11.76
N LEU A 17 7.02 -24.42 12.37
CA LEU A 17 5.86 -24.94 11.64
C LEU A 17 4.93 -23.82 11.18
N ASP A 18 4.03 -24.08 10.24
CA ASP A 18 2.94 -23.14 9.94
C ASP A 18 1.84 -23.20 11.02
N VAL A 19 0.89 -22.26 11.00
CA VAL A 19 -0.13 -22.21 12.07
C VAL A 19 -1.07 -23.43 12.06
N ARG A 20 -1.31 -24.06 10.91
CA ARG A 20 -2.17 -25.24 10.79
C ARG A 20 -1.50 -26.44 11.42
N ASP A 21 -0.20 -26.57 11.21
CA ASP A 21 0.64 -27.59 11.82
C ASP A 21 0.75 -27.37 13.34
N ILE A 22 0.88 -26.13 13.81
CA ILE A 22 0.83 -25.80 15.25
C ILE A 22 -0.48 -26.26 15.88
N LEU A 23 -1.62 -25.98 15.23
CA LEU A 23 -2.94 -26.41 15.70
C LEU A 23 -3.09 -27.94 15.65
N SER A 24 -2.46 -28.60 14.67
CA SER A 24 -2.41 -30.06 14.61
C SER A 24 -1.61 -30.63 15.77
N CYS A 25 -0.43 -30.06 16.11
CA CYS A 25 0.34 -30.45 17.29
C CYS A 25 -0.48 -30.36 18.58
N ARG A 26 -1.27 -29.29 18.72
CA ARG A 26 -2.19 -29.08 19.85
C ARG A 26 -3.23 -30.20 19.99
N MET A 27 -3.60 -30.87 18.90
CA MET A 27 -4.60 -31.94 18.88
C MET A 27 -4.01 -33.35 19.07
N ILE A 28 -2.69 -33.53 18.96
CA ILE A 28 -2.05 -34.86 18.98
C ILE A 28 -2.00 -35.46 20.39
N CYS A 29 -1.55 -34.70 21.39
CA CYS A 29 -1.42 -35.22 22.76
C CYS A 29 -1.50 -34.11 23.82
N HIS A 30 -1.72 -34.51 25.08
CA HIS A 30 -1.83 -33.59 26.22
C HIS A 30 -0.59 -32.71 26.41
N LEU A 31 0.62 -33.27 26.24
CA LEU A 31 1.87 -32.53 26.40
C LEU A 31 1.98 -31.40 25.35
N LEU A 32 1.77 -31.71 24.08
CA LEU A 32 1.85 -30.70 23.01
C LEU A 32 0.74 -29.67 23.13
N ARG A 33 -0.46 -30.10 23.55
CA ARG A 33 -1.54 -29.18 23.86
C ARG A 33 -1.16 -28.19 24.94
N GLU A 34 -0.58 -28.67 26.04
CA GLU A 34 -0.15 -27.83 27.16
C GLU A 34 0.95 -26.85 26.75
N ILE A 35 1.92 -27.30 25.94
CA ILE A 35 2.97 -26.44 25.38
C ILE A 35 2.37 -25.35 24.51
N VAL A 36 1.50 -25.71 23.56
CA VAL A 36 0.87 -24.75 22.66
C VAL A 36 0.00 -23.75 23.43
N ASP A 37 -0.81 -24.23 24.39
CA ASP A 37 -1.75 -23.40 25.15
C ASP A 37 -1.04 -22.43 26.12
N ASN A 38 0.12 -22.82 26.68
CA ASN A 38 0.82 -22.01 27.69
C ASN A 38 1.98 -21.18 27.14
N ASP A 39 2.57 -21.54 26.00
CA ASP A 39 3.67 -20.76 25.42
C ASP A 39 3.17 -19.47 24.74
N ARG A 40 3.75 -18.34 25.13
CA ARG A 40 3.30 -17.01 24.65
C ARG A 40 3.62 -16.77 23.19
N ALA A 41 4.70 -17.34 22.65
CA ALA A 41 5.11 -17.14 21.26
C ALA A 41 4.22 -17.95 20.32
N LEU A 42 3.90 -19.19 20.68
CA LEU A 42 2.94 -20.03 19.97
C LEU A 42 1.54 -19.40 19.97
N GLN A 43 1.06 -18.96 21.14
CA GLN A 43 -0.21 -18.25 21.23
C GLN A 43 -0.22 -16.97 20.39
N TYR A 44 0.87 -16.19 20.39
CA TYR A 44 0.96 -15.00 19.55
C TYR A 44 0.89 -15.30 18.04
N ARG A 45 1.52 -16.39 17.58
CA ARG A 45 1.42 -16.80 16.17
C ARG A 45 0.00 -17.23 15.79
N ILE A 46 -0.71 -17.90 16.71
CA ILE A 46 -2.12 -18.25 16.53
C ILE A 46 -2.99 -16.99 16.49
N ASP A 47 -2.78 -16.06 17.42
CA ASP A 47 -3.51 -14.78 17.49
C ASP A 47 -3.36 -13.98 16.18
N LEU A 48 -2.13 -13.90 15.65
CA LEU A 48 -1.84 -13.24 14.37
C LEU A 48 -2.57 -13.91 13.20
N ALA A 49 -2.51 -15.24 13.11
CA ALA A 49 -3.17 -15.97 12.04
C ALA A 49 -4.70 -15.86 12.10
N ALA A 50 -5.28 -15.92 13.31
CA ALA A 50 -6.71 -15.71 13.52
C ALA A 50 -7.14 -14.31 13.06
N ALA A 51 -6.28 -13.31 13.27
CA ALA A 51 -6.47 -11.94 12.79
C ALA A 51 -6.12 -11.74 11.29
N ARG A 52 -5.60 -12.77 10.60
CA ARG A 52 -5.04 -12.68 9.23
C ARG A 52 -3.94 -11.62 9.08
N LEU A 53 -3.13 -11.47 10.13
CA LEU A 53 -2.01 -10.53 10.17
C LEU A 53 -0.67 -11.27 10.11
N ASN A 54 0.31 -10.63 9.49
CA ASN A 54 1.70 -11.07 9.51
C ASN A 54 2.44 -10.41 10.68
N ASP A 55 3.39 -11.13 11.27
CA ASP A 55 4.26 -10.54 12.27
C ASP A 55 5.14 -9.45 11.65
N SER A 56 5.42 -8.42 12.43
CA SER A 56 6.35 -7.37 12.01
C SER A 56 7.79 -7.90 12.13
N PRO A 57 8.71 -7.42 11.26
CA PRO A 57 10.13 -7.70 11.40
C PRO A 57 10.63 -7.46 12.84
N PRO A 58 11.72 -8.14 13.26
CA PRO A 58 12.30 -7.92 14.58
C PRO A 58 12.54 -6.43 14.84
N ASN A 59 12.08 -5.96 15.99
CA ASN A 59 12.21 -4.58 16.44
C ASN A 59 12.37 -4.56 17.98
N SER A 60 12.50 -3.38 18.58
CA SER A 60 12.70 -3.22 20.02
C SER A 60 11.47 -3.58 20.89
N ILE A 61 10.35 -3.98 20.29
CA ILE A 61 9.12 -4.29 21.01
C ILE A 61 9.16 -5.73 21.48
N THR A 62 9.01 -5.92 22.78
CA THR A 62 8.92 -7.25 23.41
C THR A 62 7.68 -8.02 22.91
N LEU A 63 7.71 -9.34 22.99
CA LEU A 63 6.55 -10.18 22.65
C LEU A 63 5.28 -9.78 23.41
N ALA A 64 5.41 -9.42 24.70
CA ALA A 64 4.31 -8.91 25.50
C ALA A 64 3.73 -7.62 24.90
N GLY A 65 4.59 -6.66 24.57
CA GLY A 65 4.17 -5.43 23.90
C GLY A 65 3.54 -5.68 22.54
N ARG A 66 4.03 -6.65 21.75
CA ARG A 66 3.42 -7.03 20.47
C ARG A 66 2.00 -7.57 20.65
N ARG A 67 1.78 -8.43 21.64
CA ARG A 67 0.44 -8.97 21.96
C ARG A 67 -0.51 -7.89 22.44
N GLU A 68 -0.06 -6.99 23.32
CA GLU A 68 -0.88 -5.85 23.77
C GLU A 68 -1.32 -4.96 22.61
N ARG A 69 -0.41 -4.68 21.67
CA ARG A 69 -0.74 -3.88 20.49
C ARG A 69 -1.64 -4.59 19.50
N LEU A 70 -1.49 -5.91 19.33
CA LEU A 70 -2.42 -6.72 18.54
C LEU A 70 -3.83 -6.67 19.15
N LYS A 71 -3.93 -6.82 20.48
CA LYS A 71 -5.21 -6.69 21.19
C LYS A 71 -5.82 -5.30 21.00
N ALA A 72 -5.04 -4.24 21.23
CA ALA A 72 -5.50 -2.87 21.04
C ALA A 72 -5.97 -2.60 19.60
N TYR A 73 -5.26 -3.14 18.61
CA TYR A 73 -5.65 -3.08 17.20
C TYR A 73 -6.99 -3.76 16.95
N LEU A 74 -7.17 -5.01 17.42
CA LEU A 74 -8.40 -5.76 17.22
C LEU A 74 -9.59 -5.12 17.95
N ASP A 75 -9.39 -4.61 19.15
CA ASP A 75 -10.41 -3.88 19.92
C ASP A 75 -10.81 -2.58 19.19
N ALA A 76 -9.84 -1.82 18.69
CA ALA A 76 -10.08 -0.61 17.89
C ALA A 76 -10.91 -0.88 16.63
N TRP A 77 -10.60 -1.98 15.91
CA TRP A 77 -11.38 -2.40 14.74
C TRP A 77 -12.77 -2.88 15.10
N ARG A 78 -12.92 -3.64 16.19
CA ARG A 78 -14.22 -4.13 16.66
C ARG A 78 -15.15 -3.01 17.11
N GLU A 79 -14.60 -1.99 17.75
CA GLU A 79 -15.35 -0.85 18.27
C GLU A 79 -15.42 0.33 17.30
N LEU A 80 -14.76 0.24 16.13
CA LEU A 80 -14.60 1.33 15.16
C LEU A 80 -14.05 2.62 15.82
N ARG A 81 -13.13 2.45 16.77
CA ARG A 81 -12.51 3.54 17.53
C ARG A 81 -11.05 3.72 17.11
N PRO A 82 -10.72 4.77 16.34
CA PRO A 82 -9.34 5.06 16.01
C PRO A 82 -8.52 5.25 17.29
N THR A 83 -7.34 4.64 17.36
CA THR A 83 -6.42 4.86 18.49
C THR A 83 -5.84 6.27 18.50
N THR A 84 -5.77 6.90 17.33
CA THR A 84 -5.24 8.24 17.13
C THR A 84 -6.06 8.92 16.03
N TRP A 85 -6.30 10.22 16.20
CA TRP A 85 -6.96 11.04 15.20
C TRP A 85 -6.17 12.33 15.04
N THR A 86 -5.95 12.75 13.80
CA THR A 86 -5.24 13.99 13.48
C THR A 86 -5.95 14.64 12.32
N THR A 87 -6.19 15.94 12.43
CA THR A 87 -6.74 16.78 11.38
C THR A 87 -5.70 17.80 10.96
N TRP A 88 -5.75 18.19 9.70
CA TRP A 88 -4.94 19.27 9.19
C TRP A 88 -5.67 19.92 8.03
N ASP A 89 -5.35 21.19 7.81
CA ASP A 89 -5.83 21.91 6.65
C ASP A 89 -5.07 21.41 5.41
N THR A 90 -5.83 21.14 4.35
CA THR A 90 -5.28 20.85 3.01
C THR A 90 -5.38 22.13 2.19
N ASN A 91 -4.39 22.39 1.34
CA ASN A 91 -4.47 23.51 0.40
C ASN A 91 -5.08 23.11 -0.96
N ASP A 92 -5.77 21.97 -0.98
CA ASP A 92 -6.49 21.30 -2.07
C ASP A 92 -6.10 21.67 -3.52
N THR A 93 -5.33 20.78 -4.13
CA THR A 93 -5.36 20.55 -5.59
C THR A 93 -5.30 19.06 -5.93
N CYS A 94 -4.54 18.26 -5.18
CA CYS A 94 -4.54 16.80 -5.28
C CYS A 94 -3.96 16.16 -3.99
N ALA A 95 -4.70 15.22 -3.40
CA ALA A 95 -4.23 14.43 -2.27
C ALA A 95 -4.60 12.94 -2.45
N THR A 96 -3.72 12.05 -2.03
CA THR A 96 -3.95 10.59 -2.04
C THR A 96 -3.35 9.94 -0.80
N GLY A 97 -3.81 8.73 -0.48
CA GLY A 97 -3.32 7.96 0.66
C GLY A 97 -3.30 6.47 0.37
N PHE A 98 -2.29 5.78 0.90
CA PHE A 98 -2.19 4.33 0.86
C PHE A 98 -1.60 3.82 2.18
N GLY A 99 -2.39 3.02 2.89
CA GLY A 99 -2.01 2.54 4.22
C GLY A 99 -1.79 3.69 5.20
N ASN A 100 -0.57 3.84 5.70
CA ASN A 100 -0.20 4.91 6.64
C ASN A 100 0.58 6.05 5.99
N ILE A 101 0.59 6.17 4.66
CA ILE A 101 1.25 7.29 3.97
C ILE A 101 0.20 8.09 3.20
N SER A 102 0.29 9.41 3.27
CA SER A 102 -0.42 10.34 2.39
C SER A 102 0.55 11.20 1.60
N ALA A 103 0.08 11.65 0.44
CA ALA A 103 0.78 12.56 -0.44
C ALA A 103 -0.17 13.70 -0.82
N GLU A 104 0.30 14.93 -0.69
CA GLU A 104 -0.49 16.14 -0.95
C GLU A 104 0.32 17.11 -1.80
N VAL A 105 -0.29 17.66 -2.86
CA VAL A 105 0.34 18.71 -3.67
C VAL A 105 0.29 20.03 -2.90
N ILE A 106 1.45 20.70 -2.78
CA ILE A 106 1.54 21.99 -2.10
C ILE A 106 1.24 23.12 -3.09
N SER A 107 0.49 24.11 -2.62
CA SER A 107 0.15 25.31 -3.36
C SER A 107 1.39 26.14 -3.75
N GLY A 108 1.30 26.83 -4.90
CA GLY A 108 2.41 27.58 -5.49
C GLY A 108 3.05 26.85 -6.66
N HIS A 109 2.29 26.65 -7.74
CA HIS A 109 2.64 25.99 -9.02
C HIS A 109 2.32 24.49 -9.15
N GLY A 110 1.99 23.78 -8.06
CA GLY A 110 1.61 22.36 -8.11
C GLY A 110 2.76 21.44 -8.52
N ARG A 111 4.00 21.82 -8.18
CA ARG A 111 5.23 21.09 -8.54
C ARG A 111 5.91 20.43 -7.35
N SER A 112 5.43 20.70 -6.14
CA SER A 112 6.00 20.16 -4.90
C SER A 112 4.94 19.35 -4.16
N MET A 113 5.38 18.33 -3.43
CA MET A 113 4.49 17.43 -2.69
C MET A 113 4.92 17.25 -1.24
N LEU A 114 3.98 17.43 -0.32
CA LEU A 114 4.15 17.07 1.08
C LEU A 114 3.78 15.60 1.26
N MET A 115 4.74 14.85 1.79
CA MET A 115 4.56 13.45 2.12
C MET A 115 4.45 13.30 3.63
N ARG A 116 3.47 12.51 4.08
CA ARG A 116 3.26 12.24 5.51
C ARG A 116 3.12 10.77 5.75
N GLN A 117 3.84 10.27 6.75
CA GLN A 117 3.73 8.92 7.26
C GLN A 117 3.16 9.00 8.67
N PHE A 118 1.99 8.40 8.87
CA PHE A 118 1.32 8.35 10.15
C PHE A 118 1.92 7.27 11.05
N ALA A 119 1.95 7.58 12.34
CA ALA A 119 2.32 6.61 13.35
C ALA A 119 1.37 5.40 13.32
N SER A 120 1.89 4.24 13.68
CA SER A 120 1.12 2.99 13.71
C SER A 120 1.40 2.21 14.98
N LEU A 121 0.41 1.44 15.44
CA LEU A 121 0.59 0.44 16.50
C LEU A 121 1.72 -0.56 16.16
N ARG A 122 2.12 -0.70 14.89
CA ARG A 122 3.30 -1.49 14.49
C ARG A 122 4.64 -0.89 14.93
N GLY A 123 4.65 0.27 15.59
CA GLY A 123 5.87 0.99 15.98
C GLY A 123 6.49 1.77 14.84
N ILE A 124 5.71 2.07 13.79
CA ILE A 124 6.15 2.95 12.72
C ILE A 124 6.05 4.39 13.26
N PRO A 125 7.15 5.17 13.24
CA PRO A 125 7.12 6.54 13.71
C PRO A 125 6.40 7.44 12.72
N GLU A 126 5.86 8.54 13.24
CA GLU A 126 5.41 9.63 12.39
C GLU A 126 6.60 10.28 11.68
N LYS A 127 6.43 10.61 10.41
CA LYS A 127 7.45 11.30 9.62
C LYS A 127 6.79 12.16 8.56
N GLN A 128 7.40 13.31 8.27
CA GLN A 128 7.04 14.14 7.14
C GLN A 128 8.30 14.42 6.31
N TRP A 129 8.13 14.53 4.99
CA TRP A 129 9.19 14.98 4.09
C TRP A 129 8.58 15.71 2.90
N LEU A 130 9.37 16.60 2.32
CA LEU A 130 8.96 17.42 1.20
C LEU A 130 9.69 16.93 -0.07
N LEU A 131 8.94 16.75 -1.14
CA LEU A 131 9.48 16.62 -2.49
C LEU A 131 9.40 17.99 -3.15
N GLU A 132 10.52 18.69 -3.20
CA GLU A 132 10.63 20.03 -3.78
C GLU A 132 10.83 19.95 -5.30
N ASP A 133 10.11 20.79 -6.04
CA ASP A 133 10.22 20.99 -7.49
C ASP A 133 10.47 19.70 -8.29
N LEU A 134 9.42 18.93 -8.49
CA LEU A 134 9.44 17.69 -9.27
C LEU A 134 9.71 17.91 -10.78
N GLY A 135 9.91 19.16 -11.22
CA GLY A 135 10.15 19.47 -12.62
C GLY A 135 8.89 19.56 -13.48
N LEU A 136 7.74 19.17 -12.94
CA LEU A 136 6.48 18.94 -13.65
C LEU A 136 5.28 19.39 -12.82
N ARG A 137 4.15 19.66 -13.48
CA ARG A 137 2.89 19.98 -12.79
C ARG A 137 2.13 18.70 -12.44
N VAL A 138 1.94 18.48 -11.15
CA VAL A 138 1.20 17.35 -10.61
C VAL A 138 -0.30 17.60 -10.79
N GLN A 139 -0.95 16.79 -11.61
CA GLN A 139 -2.41 16.83 -11.77
C GLN A 139 -3.09 15.80 -10.88
N ASN A 140 -2.53 14.59 -10.84
CA ASN A 140 -3.06 13.52 -10.02
C ASN A 140 -1.94 12.54 -9.62
N VAL A 141 -2.09 11.82 -8.50
CA VAL A 141 -1.06 10.93 -7.93
C VAL A 141 -1.60 9.60 -7.38
N ALA A 142 -0.78 8.56 -7.49
CA ALA A 142 -0.94 7.29 -6.79
C ALA A 142 0.37 6.90 -6.14
N ILE A 143 0.28 6.23 -4.99
CA ILE A 143 1.44 5.86 -4.18
C ILE A 143 1.40 4.37 -3.85
N HIS A 144 2.56 3.72 -3.84
CA HIS A 144 2.71 2.32 -3.44
C HIS A 144 3.96 2.17 -2.54
N PRO A 145 3.82 2.41 -1.22
CA PRO A 145 4.95 2.50 -0.28
C PRO A 145 5.88 1.29 -0.23
N SER A 146 5.35 0.06 -0.37
CA SER A 146 6.19 -1.14 -0.29
C SER A 146 7.12 -1.32 -1.50
N GLN A 147 6.90 -0.55 -2.56
CA GLN A 147 7.76 -0.52 -3.74
C GLN A 147 8.51 0.81 -3.87
N ASP A 148 8.44 1.69 -2.87
CA ASP A 148 8.95 3.07 -2.95
C ASP A 148 8.47 3.82 -4.20
N LEU A 149 7.23 3.58 -4.63
CA LEU A 149 6.71 4.11 -5.90
C LEU A 149 5.74 5.29 -5.68
N LEU A 150 5.97 6.35 -6.44
CA LEU A 150 5.10 7.49 -6.65
C LEU A 150 4.82 7.60 -8.16
N VAL A 151 3.56 7.44 -8.55
CA VAL A 151 3.11 7.62 -9.93
C VAL A 151 2.46 8.99 -10.03
N ILE A 152 2.94 9.80 -10.97
CA ILE A 152 2.45 11.15 -11.18
C ILE A 152 1.87 11.26 -12.59
N LEU A 153 0.63 11.75 -12.66
CA LEU A 153 0.00 12.13 -13.89
C LEU A 153 0.25 13.62 -14.13
N GLU A 154 0.91 13.91 -15.24
CA GLU A 154 1.07 15.25 -15.80
C GLU A 154 0.17 15.37 -17.03
N ASP A 155 -0.74 16.34 -17.02
CA ASP A 155 -1.52 16.71 -18.20
C ASP A 155 -0.79 17.84 -18.92
N THR A 156 -0.34 17.55 -20.14
CA THR A 156 0.21 18.56 -21.04
C THR A 156 -0.89 18.97 -22.02
N TYR A 157 -1.54 20.09 -21.71
CA TYR A 157 -2.58 20.66 -22.56
C TYR A 157 -2.03 20.88 -23.98
N CYS A 158 -2.68 20.26 -24.96
CA CYS A 158 -2.48 20.59 -26.37
C CYS A 158 -3.71 21.38 -26.82
N GLU A 159 -3.50 22.47 -27.59
CA GLU A 159 -4.60 23.26 -28.13
C GLU A 159 -5.52 22.37 -28.99
N GLU A 160 -6.84 22.52 -28.83
CA GLU A 160 -7.82 21.87 -29.69
C GLU A 160 -7.54 22.21 -31.17
N PRO A 161 -7.68 21.25 -32.12
CA PRO A 161 -8.61 20.10 -32.11
C PRO A 161 -7.99 18.72 -31.83
N ILE A 162 -6.74 18.63 -31.34
CA ILE A 162 -5.94 17.39 -31.43
C ILE A 162 -6.08 16.45 -30.21
N GLY A 163 -6.92 16.80 -29.22
CA GLY A 163 -6.96 16.08 -27.94
C GLY A 163 -5.77 16.45 -27.04
N GLY A 164 -5.64 15.79 -25.88
CA GLY A 164 -4.57 16.08 -24.92
C GLY A 164 -3.47 15.03 -24.90
N LEU A 165 -2.40 15.31 -24.16
CA LEU A 165 -1.28 14.40 -23.96
C LEU A 165 -1.06 14.18 -22.47
N ILE A 166 -1.22 12.94 -22.02
CA ILE A 166 -0.92 12.54 -20.64
C ILE A 166 0.48 11.98 -20.59
N ARG A 167 1.26 12.46 -19.61
CA ARG A 167 2.52 11.86 -19.20
C ARG A 167 2.39 11.23 -17.83
N ILE A 168 2.81 9.98 -17.74
CA ILE A 168 2.79 9.18 -16.52
C ILE A 168 4.23 9.02 -16.07
N HIS A 169 4.61 9.69 -15.00
CA HIS A 169 5.95 9.66 -14.44
C HIS A 169 6.03 8.66 -13.29
N PHE A 170 7.12 7.90 -13.23
CA PHE A 170 7.39 6.94 -12.16
C PHE A 170 8.57 7.45 -11.32
N ARG A 171 8.28 7.83 -10.08
CA ARG A 171 9.25 8.42 -9.15
C ARG A 171 9.42 7.59 -7.89
N CYS A 172 10.55 7.76 -7.21
CA CYS A 172 10.76 7.22 -5.87
C CYS A 172 9.92 8.02 -4.87
N LEU A 173 9.12 7.34 -4.04
CA LEU A 173 8.22 7.96 -3.07
C LEU A 173 8.98 8.77 -2.00
N ARG A 174 10.17 8.30 -1.61
CA ARG A 174 11.00 8.96 -0.58
C ARG A 174 11.83 10.12 -1.10
N GLY A 175 12.20 10.12 -2.38
CA GLY A 175 13.20 11.04 -2.91
C GLY A 175 12.80 11.82 -4.16
N GLY A 176 11.69 11.48 -4.82
CA GLY A 176 11.22 12.16 -6.04
C GLY A 176 12.06 11.90 -7.30
N SER A 177 13.16 11.16 -7.22
CA SER A 177 13.99 10.75 -8.37
C SER A 177 13.23 9.81 -9.30
N VAL A 178 13.69 9.64 -10.55
CA VAL A 178 13.15 8.59 -11.45
C VAL A 178 13.27 7.23 -10.76
N HIS A 179 12.20 6.44 -10.84
CA HIS A 179 12.17 5.14 -10.19
C HIS A 179 13.06 4.12 -10.94
N PRO A 180 14.01 3.44 -10.27
CA PRO A 180 15.02 2.61 -10.93
C PRO A 180 14.46 1.38 -11.66
N HIS A 181 13.28 0.90 -11.24
CA HIS A 181 12.61 -0.23 -11.89
C HIS A 181 11.69 0.17 -13.05
N ALA A 182 11.51 1.47 -13.33
CA ALA A 182 10.71 1.89 -14.47
C ALA A 182 11.52 1.76 -15.77
N SER A 183 10.95 1.15 -16.80
CA SER A 183 11.58 1.00 -18.12
C SER A 183 11.85 2.32 -18.83
N ALA A 184 11.07 3.35 -18.51
CA ALA A 184 11.21 4.70 -19.03
C ALA A 184 10.97 5.73 -17.92
N ALA A 185 11.49 6.94 -18.11
CA ALA A 185 11.28 8.04 -17.16
C ALA A 185 9.80 8.45 -17.06
N PHE A 186 9.08 8.36 -18.18
CA PHE A 186 7.64 8.53 -18.25
C PHE A 186 7.07 7.72 -19.42
N PHE A 187 5.78 7.41 -19.34
CA PHE A 187 4.99 6.97 -20.49
C PHE A 187 4.13 8.11 -21.00
N GLU A 188 3.96 8.14 -22.30
CA GLU A 188 3.19 9.18 -22.97
C GLU A 188 2.02 8.54 -23.71
N ARG A 189 0.84 9.13 -23.56
CA ARG A 189 -0.36 8.67 -24.25
C ARG A 189 -1.23 9.85 -24.67
N ARG A 190 -1.67 9.81 -25.93
CA ARG A 190 -2.71 10.70 -26.45
C ARG A 190 -4.09 10.21 -26.04
N TYR A 191 -4.97 11.13 -25.75
CA TYR A 191 -6.36 10.84 -25.41
C TYR A 191 -7.30 11.84 -26.08
N ASN A 192 -8.50 11.38 -26.40
CA ASN A 192 -9.56 12.20 -26.96
C ASN A 192 -10.45 12.70 -25.82
N HIS A 193 -10.44 14.01 -25.56
CA HIS A 193 -11.34 14.74 -24.65
C HIS A 193 -11.80 13.97 -23.39
N SER A 194 -10.87 13.62 -22.49
CA SER A 194 -11.20 13.04 -21.18
C SER A 194 -10.89 14.00 -20.04
N HIS A 195 -11.74 14.04 -19.03
CA HIS A 195 -11.62 14.98 -17.91
C HIS A 195 -11.37 14.32 -16.55
N LEU A 196 -11.58 13.02 -16.44
CA LEU A 196 -11.45 12.29 -15.17
C LEU A 196 -10.51 11.12 -15.34
N HIS A 197 -9.45 11.13 -14.53
CA HIS A 197 -8.45 10.09 -14.47
C HIS A 197 -8.49 9.45 -13.09
N ARG A 198 -9.02 8.23 -12.99
CA ARG A 198 -8.75 7.37 -11.83
C ARG A 198 -7.56 6.50 -12.18
N PHE A 199 -6.61 6.35 -11.27
CA PHE A 199 -5.54 5.40 -11.46
C PHE A 199 -5.13 4.74 -10.16
N GLU A 200 -4.77 3.47 -10.28
CA GLU A 200 -4.42 2.62 -9.16
C GLU A 200 -3.20 1.78 -9.54
N VAL A 201 -2.36 1.53 -8.54
CA VAL A 201 -1.20 0.64 -8.68
C VAL A 201 -1.45 -0.62 -7.86
N CYS A 202 -1.31 -1.77 -8.50
CA CYS A 202 -1.35 -3.07 -7.85
C CYS A 202 -0.14 -3.89 -8.29
N GLY A 203 0.87 -4.00 -7.41
CA GLY A 203 2.13 -4.67 -7.75
C GLY A 203 2.81 -4.00 -8.96
N ASP A 204 3.00 -4.77 -10.02
CA ASP A 204 3.65 -4.29 -11.25
C ASP A 204 2.67 -3.63 -12.23
N LEU A 205 1.38 -3.64 -11.92
CA LEU A 205 0.32 -3.13 -12.79
C LEU A 205 -0.12 -1.73 -12.38
N LEU A 206 -0.22 -0.84 -13.36
CA LEU A 206 -0.85 0.46 -13.29
C LEU A 206 -2.14 0.41 -14.11
N ALA A 207 -3.27 0.66 -13.46
CA ALA A 207 -4.55 0.86 -14.14
C ALA A 207 -4.84 2.35 -14.26
N ILE A 208 -5.27 2.81 -15.43
CA ILE A 208 -5.72 4.17 -15.69
C ILE A 208 -7.08 4.10 -16.35
N GLN A 209 -8.09 4.66 -15.69
CA GLN A 209 -9.40 4.87 -16.25
C GLN A 209 -9.51 6.31 -16.74
N THR A 210 -9.93 6.49 -17.98
CA THR A 210 -10.23 7.79 -18.58
C THR A 210 -11.69 7.85 -18.94
N THR A 211 -12.39 8.92 -18.56
CA THR A 211 -13.79 9.13 -18.95
C THR A 211 -13.90 10.30 -19.92
N SER A 212 -14.49 10.06 -21.09
CA SER A 212 -14.73 11.08 -22.09
C SER A 212 -15.81 12.07 -21.65
N ARG A 213 -15.93 13.21 -22.35
CA ARG A 213 -17.07 14.14 -22.16
C ARG A 213 -18.44 13.49 -22.39
N GLN A 214 -18.50 12.43 -23.20
CA GLN A 214 -19.73 11.74 -23.57
C GLN A 214 -20.10 10.64 -22.56
N GLY A 215 -19.28 10.40 -21.55
CA GLY A 215 -19.52 9.39 -20.52
C GLY A 215 -18.87 8.04 -20.79
N THR A 216 -18.36 7.81 -22.01
CA THR A 216 -17.63 6.58 -22.35
C THR A 216 -16.35 6.46 -21.53
N ALA A 217 -16.16 5.31 -20.88
CA ALA A 217 -14.97 5.00 -20.09
C ALA A 217 -14.02 4.07 -20.85
N GLU A 218 -12.73 4.40 -20.78
CA GLU A 218 -11.67 3.50 -21.21
C GLU A 218 -10.78 3.16 -20.03
N ILE A 219 -10.35 1.90 -19.94
CA ILE A 219 -9.42 1.44 -18.92
C ILE A 219 -8.19 0.86 -19.60
N PHE A 220 -7.02 1.30 -19.16
CA PHE A 220 -5.73 0.82 -19.62
C PHE A 220 -4.97 0.21 -18.46
N ILE A 221 -4.47 -1.00 -18.66
CA ILE A 221 -3.66 -1.70 -17.67
C ILE A 221 -2.26 -1.89 -18.24
N TRP A 222 -1.27 -1.29 -17.60
CA TRP A 222 0.12 -1.29 -18.02
C TRP A 222 0.97 -2.00 -16.98
N ASN A 223 1.96 -2.77 -17.43
CA ASN A 223 3.04 -3.14 -16.54
C ASN A 223 4.05 -2.00 -16.48
N TRP A 224 4.11 -1.28 -15.36
CA TRP A 224 4.91 -0.05 -15.28
C TRP A 224 6.42 -0.28 -15.28
N LYS A 225 6.87 -1.48 -14.89
CA LYS A 225 8.29 -1.86 -14.96
C LYS A 225 8.73 -2.10 -16.39
N SER A 226 7.94 -2.83 -17.16
CA SER A 226 8.28 -3.21 -18.56
C SER A 226 7.78 -2.22 -19.62
N GLY A 227 6.83 -1.34 -19.28
CA GLY A 227 6.18 -0.42 -20.21
C GLY A 227 5.18 -1.08 -21.17
N LYS A 228 4.87 -2.37 -20.99
CA LYS A 228 3.94 -3.08 -21.86
C LYS A 228 2.49 -2.85 -21.43
N LEU A 229 1.65 -2.48 -22.38
CA LEU A 229 0.19 -2.53 -22.22
C LEU A 229 -0.24 -4.00 -22.10
N HIS A 230 -0.90 -4.34 -21.00
CA HIS A 230 -1.37 -5.70 -20.71
C HIS A 230 -2.84 -5.89 -21.14
N HIS A 231 -3.71 -4.92 -20.86
CA HIS A 231 -5.10 -4.92 -21.25
C HIS A 231 -5.61 -3.52 -21.59
N TRP A 232 -6.63 -3.47 -22.44
CA TRP A 232 -7.40 -2.29 -22.77
C TRP A 232 -8.88 -2.67 -22.82
N PHE A 233 -9.71 -1.89 -22.14
CA PHE A 233 -11.16 -2.00 -22.15
C PHE A 233 -11.74 -0.68 -22.63
N HIS A 234 -12.77 -0.76 -23.47
CA HIS A 234 -13.57 0.35 -23.95
C HIS A 234 -15.03 0.02 -23.66
N GLU A 235 -15.75 0.94 -23.03
CA GLU A 235 -17.20 0.83 -22.86
C GLU A 235 -17.85 1.26 -24.18
N ASP A 236 -18.37 0.29 -24.94
CA ASP A 236 -19.18 0.57 -26.13
C ASP A 236 -20.52 1.18 -25.67
N ASP A 237 -20.95 2.27 -26.30
CA ASP A 237 -22.31 2.79 -26.14
C ASP A 237 -23.29 1.71 -26.65
N ASP A 238 -23.90 0.96 -25.74
CA ASP A 238 -25.14 0.23 -26.03
C ASP A 238 -26.22 1.27 -26.37
N GLN A 239 -26.30 1.64 -27.66
CA GLN A 239 -27.45 2.36 -28.20
C GLN A 239 -28.65 1.41 -28.20
N SER A 240 -29.48 1.49 -27.16
CA SER A 240 -30.87 1.01 -27.16
C SER A 240 -31.84 2.18 -27.32
#